data_AF-A0A950HPZ5-F1
#
_entry.id   AF-A0A950HPZ5-F1
#
_cell.length_a   1.000
_cell.length_b   1.000
_cell.length_c   1.000
_cell.angle_alpha   90.00
_cell.angle_beta   90.00
_cell.angle_gamma   90.00
#
_symmetry.space_group_name_H-M   'P 1'
#
loop_
_entity.id
_entity.type
_entity.pdbx_description
1 polymer ?
#
loop_
_entity_poly.entity_id
_entity_poly.type
_entity_poly.pdbx_seq_one_letter_code
_entity_poly.pdbx_strand_id
1 'polypeptide(L)'
;MITIIKTLLSAIEVDDAWYTRAYPDVALAIARGEYGSAQEHFAEHGYFEGRQPYAFEVDEDWYLAQYADVAEGLENGDFDSATEHFNMHGYNEGRRPNSQA
;
A
#
# COMPACT_ATOMS: atom_id res chain seq x y z
N MET A 1 -3.78 22.64 4.43
CA MET A 1 -4.42 21.33 4.67
C MET A 1 -3.50 20.17 4.32
N ILE A 2 -2.85 20.16 3.14
CA ILE A 2 -1.91 19.08 2.73
C ILE A 2 -0.74 18.88 3.73
N THR A 3 -0.18 19.95 4.29
CA THR A 3 0.94 19.85 5.25
C THR A 3 0.60 19.05 6.52
N ILE A 4 -0.64 19.15 7.01
CA ILE A 4 -1.07 18.38 8.20
C ILE A 4 -1.11 16.89 7.84
N ILE A 5 -1.66 16.55 6.67
CA ILE A 5 -1.71 15.16 6.20
C ILE A 5 -0.29 14.59 6.09
N LYS A 6 0.63 15.29 5.42
CA LYS A 6 2.04 14.86 5.31
C LYS A 6 2.72 14.66 6.67
N THR A 7 2.44 15.55 7.62
CA THR A 7 2.95 15.43 9.00
C THR A 7 2.40 14.18 9.71
N LEU A 8 1.15 13.80 9.46
CA LEU A 8 0.59 12.56 10.01
C LEU A 8 1.15 11.33 9.29
N LEU A 9 1.35 11.40 7.98
CA LEU A 9 1.93 10.30 7.19
C LEU A 9 3.38 10.01 7.59
N SER A 10 4.14 11.01 8.02
CA SER A 10 5.51 10.79 8.53
C SER A 10 5.55 10.02 9.85
N ALA A 11 4.41 9.80 10.51
CA ALA A 11 4.31 8.96 11.71
C ALA A 11 3.91 7.51 11.39
N ILE A 12 3.53 7.20 10.14
CA ILE A 12 3.25 5.83 9.71
C ILE A 12 4.57 5.10 9.55
N GLU A 13 4.70 3.92 10.17
CA GLU A 13 5.88 3.08 10.00
C GLU A 13 6.01 2.59 8.55
N VAL A 14 7.21 2.75 7.98
CA VAL A 14 7.57 2.27 6.64
C VAL A 14 8.66 1.22 6.79
N ASP A 15 8.45 0.04 6.22
CA ASP A 15 9.51 -0.98 6.11
C ASP A 15 10.43 -0.58 4.96
N ASP A 16 11.56 0.04 5.28
CA ASP A 16 12.51 0.55 4.28
C ASP A 16 13.02 -0.55 3.32
N ALA A 17 13.31 -1.74 3.85
CA ALA A 17 13.87 -2.84 3.06
C ALA A 17 12.83 -3.46 2.12
N TRP A 18 11.58 -3.53 2.55
CA TRP A 18 10.47 -3.93 1.69
C TRP A 18 10.14 -2.85 0.68
N TYR A 19 9.99 -1.61 1.13
CA TYR A 19 9.54 -0.48 0.31
C TYR A 19 10.49 -0.20 -0.86
N THR A 20 11.79 -0.17 -0.61
CA THR A 20 12.80 0.03 -1.67
C THR A 20 12.90 -1.14 -2.64
N ARG A 21 12.53 -2.35 -2.22
CA ARG A 21 12.44 -3.53 -3.10
C ARG A 21 11.17 -3.51 -3.94
N ALA A 22 10.03 -3.15 -3.34
CA ALA A 22 8.75 -3.03 -4.01
C ALA A 22 8.72 -1.86 -5.00
N TYR A 23 9.47 -0.80 -4.70
CA TYR A 23 9.53 0.44 -5.47
C TYR A 23 10.98 0.81 -5.87
N PRO A 24 11.54 0.14 -6.89
CA PRO A 24 12.94 0.35 -7.29
C PRO A 24 13.26 1.78 -7.76
N ASP A 25 12.26 2.51 -8.26
CA ASP A 25 12.39 3.92 -8.63
C ASP A 25 12.67 4.80 -7.40
N VAL A 26 12.05 4.50 -6.26
CA VAL A 26 12.32 5.19 -4.99
C VAL A 26 13.71 4.84 -4.47
N ALA A 27 14.11 3.57 -4.56
CA ALA A 27 15.46 3.16 -4.18
C ALA A 27 16.54 3.95 -4.96
N LEU A 28 16.31 4.18 -6.26
CA LEU A 28 17.18 5.00 -7.10
C LEU A 28 17.14 6.49 -6.71
N ALA A 29 15.96 7.04 -6.42
CA ALA A 29 15.81 8.43 -5.99
C ALA A 29 16.54 8.69 -4.65
N ILE A 30 16.44 7.76 -3.70
CA ILE A 30 17.19 7.80 -2.43
C ILE A 30 18.69 7.73 -2.69
N ALA A 31 19.15 6.80 -3.53
CA ALA A 31 20.58 6.68 -3.87
C ALA A 31 21.16 7.93 -4.55
N ARG A 32 20.32 8.72 -5.23
CA ARG A 32 20.68 10.02 -5.84
C ARG A 32 20.61 11.19 -4.85
N GLY A 33 20.10 10.97 -3.64
CA GLY A 33 19.89 12.00 -2.63
C GLY A 33 18.68 12.89 -2.89
N GLU A 34 17.73 12.45 -3.73
CA GLU A 34 16.46 13.16 -3.97
C GLU A 34 15.52 13.05 -2.76
N TYR A 35 15.63 11.93 -2.03
CA TYR A 35 14.98 11.69 -0.72
C TYR A 35 16.02 11.12 0.25
N GLY A 36 15.91 11.47 1.53
CA GLY A 36 16.77 10.97 2.59
C GLY A 36 16.39 9.58 3.11
N SER A 37 15.16 9.12 2.85
CA SER A 37 14.67 7.80 3.29
C SER A 37 13.40 7.34 2.56
N ALA A 38 13.04 6.06 2.66
CA ALA A 38 11.74 5.56 2.20
C ALA A 38 10.57 6.22 2.95
N GLN A 39 10.74 6.49 4.25
CA GLN A 39 9.76 7.20 5.08
C GLN A 39 9.43 8.59 4.52
N GLU A 40 10.47 9.34 4.16
CA GLU A 40 10.32 10.68 3.58
C GLU A 40 9.59 10.60 2.24
N HIS A 41 10.00 9.70 1.35
CA HIS A 41 9.31 9.50 0.07
C HIS A 41 7.84 9.15 0.27
N PHE A 42 7.53 8.20 1.17
CA PHE A 42 6.17 7.75 1.42
C PHE A 42 5.28 8.90 1.91
N ALA A 43 5.74 9.68 2.90
CA ALA A 43 4.98 10.79 3.47
C ALA A 43 4.78 11.94 2.48
N GLU A 44 5.77 12.23 1.65
CA GLU A 44 5.72 13.35 0.70
C GLU A 44 4.98 13.02 -0.59
N HIS A 45 5.06 11.76 -1.04
CA HIS A 45 4.59 11.30 -2.36
C HIS A 45 3.90 9.94 -2.29
N GLY A 46 4.56 8.93 -1.74
CA GLY A 46 4.15 7.53 -1.89
C GLY A 46 2.71 7.24 -1.49
N TYR A 47 2.22 7.80 -0.37
CA TYR A 47 0.82 7.64 0.02
C TYR A 47 -0.17 8.17 -1.03
N PHE A 48 0.12 9.35 -1.61
CA PHE A 48 -0.74 9.97 -2.62
C PHE A 48 -0.65 9.29 -3.99
N GLU A 49 0.47 8.59 -4.24
CA GLU A 49 0.68 7.71 -5.39
C GLU A 49 0.07 6.32 -5.20
N GLY A 50 -0.46 6.03 -4.01
CA GLY A 50 -1.05 4.75 -3.69
C GLY A 50 -0.06 3.62 -3.39
N ARG A 51 1.16 3.99 -3.00
CA ARG A 51 2.19 3.03 -2.58
C ARG A 51 1.93 2.60 -1.15
N GLN A 52 2.04 1.31 -0.89
CA GLN A 52 1.91 0.75 0.46
C GLN A 52 3.20 1.00 1.24
N PRO A 53 3.16 1.29 2.55
CA PRO A 53 4.36 1.50 3.37
C PRO A 53 5.10 0.21 3.76
N TYR A 54 4.41 -0.94 3.68
CA TYR A 54 4.93 -2.28 3.96
C TYR A 54 4.03 -3.33 3.30
N ALA A 55 4.46 -4.60 3.27
CA ALA A 55 3.60 -5.70 2.85
C ALA A 55 2.51 -5.96 3.89
N PHE A 56 1.26 -5.69 3.52
CA PHE A 56 0.12 -6.06 4.33
C PHE A 56 -0.15 -7.56 4.24
N GLU A 57 -0.45 -8.18 5.38
CA GLU A 57 -1.02 -9.53 5.41
C GLU A 57 -2.52 -9.45 5.12
N VAL A 58 -2.94 -10.11 4.05
CA VAL A 58 -4.34 -10.19 3.61
C VAL A 58 -4.92 -11.51 4.10
N ASP A 59 -5.97 -11.43 4.90
CA ASP A 59 -6.79 -12.59 5.26
C ASP A 59 -7.82 -12.77 4.14
N GLU A 60 -7.52 -13.61 3.16
CA GLU A 60 -8.34 -13.73 1.94
C GLU A 60 -9.77 -14.17 2.22
N ASP A 61 -9.96 -15.11 3.16
CA ASP A 61 -11.29 -15.59 3.53
C ASP A 61 -12.13 -14.46 4.14
N TRP A 62 -11.54 -13.71 5.08
CA TRP A 62 -12.22 -12.55 5.65
C TRP A 62 -12.46 -11.45 4.62
N TYR A 63 -11.47 -11.18 3.77
CA TYR A 63 -11.51 -10.11 2.78
C TYR A 63 -12.61 -10.35 1.74
N LEU A 64 -12.73 -11.57 1.21
CA LEU A 64 -13.77 -11.94 0.26
C LEU A 64 -15.16 -12.00 0.91
N ALA A 65 -15.24 -12.39 2.20
CA ALA A 65 -16.49 -12.32 2.95
C ALA A 65 -16.93 -10.86 3.24
N GLN A 66 -15.98 -9.95 3.42
CA GLN A 66 -16.23 -8.54 3.71
C GLN A 66 -16.54 -7.73 2.45
N TYR A 67 -15.94 -8.09 1.31
CA TYR A 67 -15.99 -7.34 0.06
C TYR A 67 -16.57 -8.19 -1.07
N ALA A 68 -17.91 -8.23 -1.16
CA ALA A 68 -18.63 -9.07 -2.11
C ALA A 68 -18.31 -8.77 -3.59
N ASP A 69 -17.98 -7.52 -3.92
CA ASP A 69 -17.56 -7.12 -5.27
C ASP A 69 -16.20 -7.72 -5.65
N VAL A 70 -15.32 -7.91 -4.67
CA VAL A 70 -14.03 -8.59 -4.88
C VAL A 70 -14.24 -10.08 -5.05
N ALA A 71 -15.15 -10.69 -4.29
CA ALA A 71 -15.51 -12.09 -4.49
C ALA A 71 -16.07 -12.33 -5.90
N GLU A 72 -16.95 -11.45 -6.39
CA GLU A 72 -17.45 -11.52 -7.76
C GLU A 72 -16.34 -11.33 -8.81
N GLY A 73 -15.44 -10.36 -8.62
CA GLY A 73 -14.28 -10.16 -9.51
C GLY A 73 -13.35 -11.37 -9.57
N LEU A 74 -13.12 -12.03 -8.43
CA LEU A 74 -12.33 -13.25 -8.35
C LEU A 74 -12.99 -14.41 -9.12
N GLU A 75 -14.30 -14.61 -8.94
CA GLU A 75 -15.07 -15.64 -9.66
C GLU A 75 -15.08 -15.39 -11.18
N ASN A 76 -15.08 -14.12 -11.60
CA ASN A 76 -15.00 -13.72 -13.00
C ASN A 76 -13.59 -13.79 -13.59
N GLY A 77 -12.55 -13.97 -12.76
CA GLY A 77 -11.16 -14.04 -13.17
C GLY A 77 -10.53 -12.68 -13.52
N ASP A 78 -11.02 -11.60 -12.91
CA ASP A 78 -10.46 -10.24 -13.09
C ASP A 78 -9.07 -10.10 -12.43
N PHE A 79 -8.78 -10.96 -11.44
CA PHE A 79 -7.51 -11.12 -10.71
C PHE A 79 -7.45 -12.54 -10.12
N ASP A 80 -6.26 -12.98 -9.71
CA ASP A 80 -6.00 -14.36 -9.29
C ASP A 80 -6.20 -14.60 -7.78
N SER A 81 -6.26 -13.55 -6.96
CA SER A 81 -6.42 -13.65 -5.50
C SER A 81 -6.96 -12.38 -4.83
N ALA A 82 -7.49 -12.51 -3.61
CA ALA A 82 -7.86 -11.33 -2.81
C ALA A 82 -6.63 -10.47 -2.47
N THR A 83 -5.49 -11.11 -2.26
CA THR A 83 -4.20 -10.45 -2.04
C THR A 83 -3.80 -9.58 -3.22
N GLU A 84 -3.94 -10.10 -4.45
CA GLU A 84 -3.66 -9.34 -5.67
C GLU A 84 -4.58 -8.13 -5.79
N HIS A 85 -5.89 -8.32 -5.62
CA HIS A 85 -6.83 -7.20 -5.63
C HIS A 85 -6.47 -6.14 -4.57
N PHE A 86 -6.14 -6.55 -3.34
CA PHE A 86 -5.77 -5.62 -2.29
C PHE A 86 -4.54 -4.78 -2.66
N ASN A 87 -3.51 -5.42 -3.21
CA ASN A 87 -2.27 -4.76 -3.59
C ASN A 87 -2.45 -3.81 -4.79
N MET A 88 -3.32 -4.17 -5.74
CA MET A 88 -3.57 -3.34 -6.93
C MET A 88 -4.57 -2.21 -6.68
N HIS A 89 -5.59 -2.47 -5.85
CA HIS A 89 -6.75 -1.59 -5.70
C HIS A 89 -7.12 -1.35 -4.24
N GLY A 90 -7.23 -2.41 -3.44
CA GLY A 90 -7.80 -2.34 -2.09
C GLY A 90 -7.14 -1.33 -1.16
N TYR A 91 -5.81 -1.20 -1.18
CA TYR A 91 -5.10 -0.19 -0.38
C TYR A 91 -5.53 1.24 -0.75
N ASN A 92 -5.62 1.54 -2.04
CA ASN A 92 -6.00 2.86 -2.56
C ASN A 92 -7.48 3.19 -2.34
N GLU A 93 -8.30 2.17 -2.28
CA GLU A 93 -9.71 2.28 -1.92
C GLU A 93 -9.95 2.42 -0.41
N GLY A 94 -8.90 2.30 0.41
CA GLY A 94 -9.00 2.36 1.87
C GLY A 94 -9.66 1.11 2.47
N ARG A 95 -9.61 -0.03 1.78
CA ARG A 95 -10.10 -1.30 2.31
C ARG A 95 -9.15 -1.83 3.38
N ARG A 96 -9.71 -2.60 4.32
CA ARG A 96 -8.92 -3.28 5.34
C ARG A 96 -8.51 -4.65 4.79
N PRO A 97 -7.26 -5.08 4.94
CA PRO A 97 -6.82 -6.38 4.44
C PRO A 97 -7.23 -7.55 5.34
N ASN A 98 -7.61 -7.30 6.58
CA ASN A 98 -8.02 -8.30 7.56
C ASN A 98 -8.90 -7.67 8.66
N SER A 99 -9.43 -8.50 9.56
CA SER A 99 -10.33 -8.08 10.64
C SER A 99 -9.68 -7.25 11.76
N GLN A 100 -8.34 -7.22 11.83
CA GLN A 100 -7.57 -6.58 12.89
C GLN A 100 -6.92 -5.25 12.47
N ALA A 101 -6.93 -4.97 11.17
CA ALA A 101 -6.43 -3.73 10.58
C ALA A 101 -7.36 -2.54 10.81
#